data_AF-A0AAW5A0B4-F1
#
_entry.id   AF-A0AAW5A0B4-F1
#
_cell.length_a   1.000
_cell.length_b   1.000
_cell.length_c   1.000
_cell.angle_alpha   90.00
_cell.angle_beta   90.00
_cell.angle_gamma   90.00
#
_symmetry.space_group_name_H-M   'P 1'
#
loop_
_entity.id
_entity.type
_entity.pdbx_description
1 polymer ?
#
loop_
_entity_poly.entity_id
_entity_poly.type
_entity_poly.pdbx_seq_one_letter_code
_entity_poly.pdbx_strand_id
1 'polypeptide(L)'
;MKTYVLVFSLFFSAASFAETLTFPERLNAVRSEILKRKPLATYDFRKLQSLYPGPLLVPETLLPQTNEYPLNALRQLYRNSLTCKGPWPLSPLVTQPVVFTRAICFKTQLPSSWFVRSGYIHPGGGSYAYRYIQKHPDMAIKYSKYLHIKERPIAAATTILGRLQRMNNDEIHAFISGAQFFISNGELWVRNDNEYRVFDQLTWSKMLNRYQLHFKRLDKNDFCLAKNGNICWREDNKSHVTYYLLIGLLVMNAGLLLSWCIYRFRIRRRTMEERMLVLQILTHELRTPIASLAMTVEGFRRHFDELPEGLYDEFRRLTEDSRRLRQLAEASKDYLQANQQQLSVQNIESLNEWLGYITEKYDVTLNLGEDRNILVNIYWLGTCLDNLLSNAHKYGVTPVSLSSSYKNGILKLVVQDDGQLSAKDWSRLRKPFVSSQGLGLGLTIVESMINRMGGRMKLIGPPTTFILEIPCESNSATG
;
A
#
# COMPACT_ATOMS: atom_id res chain seq x y z
N MET A 1 -19.37 12.50 30.95
CA MET A 1 -18.71 11.65 29.94
C MET A 1 -17.93 10.46 30.49
N LYS A 2 -17.42 10.48 31.75
CA LYS A 2 -16.63 9.36 32.31
C LYS A 2 -17.43 8.10 32.69
N THR A 3 -18.72 8.23 33.03
CA THR A 3 -19.56 7.11 33.48
C THR A 3 -20.07 6.21 32.35
N TYR A 4 -20.26 6.75 31.14
CA TYR A 4 -20.75 5.95 30.00
C TYR A 4 -19.67 5.05 29.38
N VAL A 5 -18.39 5.39 29.53
CA VAL A 5 -17.27 4.60 28.99
C VAL A 5 -17.02 3.33 29.82
N LEU A 6 -17.26 3.38 31.13
CA LEU A 6 -17.07 2.24 32.05
C LEU A 6 -18.18 1.19 31.95
N VAL A 7 -19.41 1.60 31.60
CA VAL A 7 -20.52 0.67 31.40
C VAL A 7 -20.40 -0.08 30.07
N PHE A 8 -19.84 0.56 29.03
CA PHE A 8 -19.64 -0.07 27.73
C PHE A 8 -18.52 -1.11 27.72
N SER A 9 -17.48 -0.95 28.56
CA SER A 9 -16.40 -1.94 28.70
C SER A 9 -16.82 -3.17 29.50
N LEU A 10 -17.74 -3.04 30.46
CA LEU A 10 -18.25 -4.16 31.27
C LEU A 10 -19.22 -5.07 30.52
N PHE A 11 -19.93 -4.57 29.51
CA PHE A 11 -20.82 -5.39 28.68
C PHE A 11 -20.09 -6.28 27.66
N PHE A 12 -18.85 -5.93 27.28
CA PHE A 12 -18.07 -6.73 26.32
C PHE A 12 -17.30 -7.89 26.96
N SER A 13 -17.05 -7.85 28.27
CA SER A 13 -16.28 -8.88 28.99
C SER A 13 -17.12 -10.06 29.49
N ALA A 14 -18.45 -9.95 29.53
CA ALA A 14 -19.32 -11.00 30.07
C ALA A 14 -19.75 -12.08 29.04
N ALA A 15 -19.47 -11.89 27.75
CA ALA A 15 -20.00 -12.75 26.67
C ALA A 15 -19.02 -13.85 26.18
N SER A 16 -17.99 -14.22 26.95
CA SER A 16 -16.98 -15.21 26.53
C SER A 16 -16.76 -16.36 27.52
N PHE A 17 -17.84 -16.84 28.15
CA PHE A 17 -17.83 -18.11 28.88
C PHE A 17 -18.74 -19.13 28.17
N ALA A 18 -18.40 -19.45 26.92
CA ALA A 18 -18.69 -20.77 26.38
C ALA A 18 -17.36 -21.50 26.37
N GLU A 19 -17.24 -22.62 27.09
CA GLU A 19 -16.08 -23.50 27.03
C GLU A 19 -15.89 -23.95 25.57
N THR A 20 -15.05 -23.22 24.85
CA THR A 20 -14.68 -23.56 23.48
C THR A 20 -13.62 -24.64 23.58
N LEU A 21 -14.04 -25.90 23.45
CA LEU A 21 -13.14 -27.05 23.37
C LEU A 21 -12.01 -26.73 22.39
N THR A 22 -10.77 -26.91 22.84
CA THR A 22 -9.57 -26.67 22.04
C THR A 22 -9.52 -27.63 20.85
N PHE A 23 -8.72 -27.29 19.84
CA PHE A 23 -8.53 -28.15 18.65
C PHE A 23 -8.26 -29.63 19.00
N PRO A 24 -7.29 -29.96 19.89
CA PRO A 24 -6.97 -31.36 20.18
C PRO A 24 -8.10 -32.07 20.93
N GLU A 25 -8.84 -31.37 21.79
CA GLU A 25 -9.99 -31.91 22.50
C GLU A 25 -11.12 -32.26 21.53
N ARG A 26 -11.42 -31.38 20.56
CA ARG A 26 -12.41 -31.66 19.50
C ARG A 26 -12.00 -32.86 18.66
N LEU A 27 -10.72 -32.96 18.28
CA LEU A 27 -10.20 -34.10 17.51
C LEU A 27 -10.29 -35.43 18.29
N ASN A 28 -9.97 -35.41 19.58
CA ASN A 28 -10.11 -36.56 20.47
C ASN A 28 -11.57 -36.94 20.69
N ALA A 29 -12.47 -35.96 20.83
CA ALA A 29 -13.90 -36.19 20.94
C ALA A 29 -14.45 -36.89 19.69
N VAL A 30 -14.12 -36.38 18.49
CA VAL A 30 -14.46 -37.02 17.20
C VAL A 30 -13.97 -38.46 17.16
N ARG A 31 -12.70 -38.71 17.53
CA ARG A 31 -12.14 -40.06 17.56
C ARG A 31 -12.98 -40.99 18.44
N SER A 32 -13.27 -40.54 19.65
CA SER A 32 -14.00 -41.33 20.64
C SER A 32 -15.41 -41.67 20.18
N GLU A 33 -16.12 -40.72 19.55
CA GLU A 33 -17.47 -40.97 19.05
C GLU A 33 -17.49 -41.84 17.78
N ILE A 34 -16.54 -41.63 16.85
CA ILE A 34 -16.42 -42.46 15.65
C ILE A 34 -16.15 -43.93 16.04
N LEU A 35 -15.26 -44.17 17.00
CA LEU A 35 -14.93 -45.53 17.44
C LEU A 35 -16.09 -46.28 18.11
N LYS A 36 -17.12 -45.58 18.59
CA LYS A 36 -18.36 -46.19 19.13
C LYS A 36 -19.31 -46.64 18.02
N ARG A 37 -19.14 -46.18 16.78
CA ARG A 37 -19.98 -46.57 15.63
C ARG A 37 -19.54 -47.90 15.05
N LYS A 38 -20.47 -48.58 14.37
CA LYS A 38 -20.19 -49.83 13.67
C LYS A 38 -19.30 -49.55 12.44
N PRO A 39 -18.08 -50.11 12.36
CA PRO A 39 -17.23 -49.94 11.18
C PRO A 39 -17.71 -50.82 10.02
N LEU A 40 -17.33 -50.44 8.79
CA LEU A 40 -17.49 -51.28 7.60
C LEU A 40 -16.62 -52.53 7.68
N ALA A 41 -15.39 -52.38 8.19
CA ALA A 41 -14.44 -53.46 8.37
C ALA A 41 -13.45 -53.13 9.50
N THR A 42 -12.94 -54.17 10.14
CA THR A 42 -11.89 -54.08 11.17
C THR A 42 -10.74 -54.99 10.75
N TYR A 43 -9.52 -54.47 10.84
CA TYR A 43 -8.30 -55.21 10.50
C TYR A 43 -7.26 -55.09 11.61
N ASP A 44 -6.68 -56.21 12.04
CA ASP A 44 -5.51 -56.20 12.92
C ASP A 44 -4.27 -55.74 12.15
N PHE A 45 -3.68 -54.63 12.58
CA PHE A 45 -2.55 -54.01 11.94
C PHE A 45 -1.29 -54.90 11.94
N ARG A 46 -1.00 -55.63 13.02
CA ARG A 46 0.14 -56.56 13.08
C ARG A 46 -0.03 -57.70 12.09
N LYS A 47 -1.25 -58.24 12.00
CA LYS A 47 -1.57 -59.29 11.04
C LYS A 47 -1.42 -58.78 9.61
N LEU A 48 -1.83 -57.54 9.33
CA LEU A 48 -1.65 -56.93 8.02
C LEU A 48 -0.17 -56.71 7.68
N GLN A 49 0.65 -56.20 8.61
CA GLN A 49 2.08 -56.02 8.38
C GLN A 49 2.80 -57.35 8.09
N SER A 50 2.36 -58.44 8.72
CA SER A 50 2.88 -59.79 8.46
C SER A 50 2.45 -60.34 7.09
N LEU A 51 1.18 -60.14 6.71
CA LEU A 51 0.64 -60.61 5.42
C LEU A 51 1.10 -59.77 4.23
N TYR A 52 1.33 -58.48 4.45
CA TYR A 52 1.71 -57.48 3.45
C TYR A 52 2.90 -56.65 3.95
N PRO A 53 4.13 -57.17 3.81
CA PRO A 53 5.35 -56.42 4.10
C PRO A 53 5.41 -55.11 3.32
N GLY A 54 5.99 -54.06 3.93
CA GLY A 54 6.11 -52.72 3.33
C GLY A 54 6.63 -52.71 1.88
N PRO A 55 7.73 -53.42 1.55
CA PRO A 55 8.23 -53.46 0.17
C PRO A 55 7.23 -54.00 -0.86
N LEU A 56 6.30 -54.86 -0.46
CA LEU A 56 5.29 -55.42 -1.37
C LEU A 56 4.05 -54.53 -1.56
N LEU A 57 4.02 -53.38 -0.87
CA LEU A 57 2.93 -52.40 -0.91
C LEU A 57 3.30 -51.15 -1.72
N VAL A 58 4.53 -50.69 -1.59
CA VAL A 58 5.03 -49.41 -2.11
C VAL A 58 5.13 -49.45 -3.65
N PRO A 59 4.35 -48.65 -4.39
CA PRO A 59 4.31 -48.68 -5.86
C PRO A 59 5.67 -48.48 -6.54
N GLU A 60 6.58 -47.70 -5.95
CA GLU A 60 7.93 -47.43 -6.47
C GLU A 60 8.78 -48.69 -6.60
N THR A 61 8.49 -49.74 -5.83
CA THR A 61 9.24 -51.01 -5.89
C THR A 61 8.95 -51.82 -7.15
N LEU A 62 7.90 -51.48 -7.90
CA LEU A 62 7.64 -52.01 -9.24
C LEU A 62 8.60 -51.44 -10.29
N LEU A 63 9.23 -50.30 -10.00
CA LEU A 63 10.19 -49.64 -10.88
C LEU A 63 11.61 -50.23 -10.67
N PRO A 64 12.52 -50.10 -11.65
CA PRO A 64 13.92 -50.47 -11.48
C PRO A 64 14.58 -49.71 -10.31
N GLN A 65 15.22 -50.47 -9.41
CA GLN A 65 15.89 -49.95 -8.21
C GLN A 65 17.32 -49.47 -8.51
N THR A 66 17.47 -48.59 -9.51
CA THR A 66 18.81 -48.17 -10.00
C THR A 66 19.59 -47.33 -8.99
N ASN A 67 18.93 -46.78 -7.98
CA ASN A 67 19.55 -46.04 -6.87
C ASN A 67 20.17 -46.96 -5.80
N GLU A 68 19.70 -48.20 -5.66
CA GLU A 68 20.15 -49.13 -4.61
C GLU A 68 21.36 -49.99 -5.04
N TYR A 69 21.58 -50.17 -6.35
CA TYR A 69 22.58 -51.10 -6.86
C TYR A 69 23.56 -50.42 -7.83
N PRO A 70 24.86 -50.80 -7.81
CA PRO A 70 25.83 -50.28 -8.77
C PRO A 70 25.46 -50.65 -10.22
N LEU A 71 25.34 -49.66 -11.09
CA LEU A 71 24.90 -49.86 -12.48
C LEU A 71 25.78 -50.87 -13.25
N ASN A 72 27.09 -50.85 -13.04
CA ASN A 72 28.01 -51.79 -13.66
C ASN A 72 27.73 -53.25 -13.25
N ALA A 73 27.45 -53.46 -11.96
CA ALA A 73 27.10 -54.79 -11.43
C ALA A 73 25.75 -55.27 -11.98
N LEU A 74 24.76 -54.38 -12.09
CA LEU A 74 23.46 -54.70 -12.71
C LEU A 74 23.57 -55.04 -14.19
N ARG A 75 24.37 -54.29 -14.96
CA ARG A 75 24.63 -54.57 -16.38
C ARG A 75 25.28 -55.94 -16.57
N GLN A 76 26.26 -56.27 -15.72
CA GLN A 76 26.90 -57.57 -15.73
C GLN A 76 25.91 -58.68 -15.35
N LEU A 77 25.14 -58.50 -14.28
CA LEU A 77 24.12 -59.45 -13.84
C LEU A 77 23.09 -59.73 -14.94
N TYR A 78 22.63 -58.69 -15.63
CA TYR A 78 21.67 -58.82 -16.72
C TYR A 78 22.27 -59.55 -17.93
N ARG A 79 23.51 -59.26 -18.33
CA ARG A 79 24.20 -60.03 -19.39
C ARG A 79 24.34 -61.50 -19.03
N ASN A 80 24.70 -61.79 -17.78
CA ASN A 80 24.87 -63.15 -17.30
C ASN A 80 23.54 -63.89 -17.16
N SER A 81 22.42 -63.20 -16.92
CA SER A 81 21.11 -63.84 -16.86
C SER A 81 20.62 -64.32 -18.24
N LEU A 82 21.08 -63.68 -19.32
CA LEU A 82 20.77 -64.08 -20.70
C LEU A 82 21.57 -65.31 -21.13
N THR A 83 22.86 -65.38 -20.77
CA THR A 83 23.76 -66.47 -21.17
C THR A 83 23.85 -67.61 -20.14
N CYS A 84 23.37 -67.37 -18.92
CA CYS A 84 23.55 -68.23 -17.76
C CYS A 84 25.00 -68.60 -17.45
N LYS A 85 25.96 -67.75 -17.85
CA LYS A 85 27.41 -67.95 -17.67
C LYS A 85 28.04 -66.79 -16.89
N GLY A 86 29.12 -67.10 -16.16
CA GLY A 86 29.92 -66.12 -15.44
C GLY A 86 30.93 -65.38 -16.33
N PRO A 87 31.73 -64.45 -15.75
CA PRO A 87 31.93 -64.19 -14.32
C PRO A 87 30.80 -63.37 -13.69
N TRP A 88 30.39 -63.75 -12.47
CA TRP A 88 29.33 -63.07 -11.71
C TRP A 88 29.85 -61.78 -11.04
N PRO A 89 29.00 -60.75 -10.86
CA PRO A 89 29.42 -59.52 -10.20
C PRO A 89 29.79 -59.76 -8.73
N LEU A 90 30.88 -59.14 -8.27
CA LEU A 90 31.47 -59.34 -6.94
C LEU A 90 30.92 -58.39 -5.86
N SER A 91 30.09 -57.41 -6.23
CA SER A 91 29.57 -56.44 -5.27
C SER A 91 28.66 -57.13 -4.25
N PRO A 92 28.84 -56.89 -2.93
CA PRO A 92 28.03 -57.53 -1.90
C PRO A 92 26.53 -57.17 -2.02
N LEU A 93 26.23 -55.99 -2.57
CA LEU A 93 24.85 -55.51 -2.79
C LEU A 93 24.07 -56.39 -3.77
N VAL A 94 24.74 -57.01 -4.75
CA VAL A 94 24.07 -57.86 -5.76
C VAL A 94 24.10 -59.36 -5.43
N THR A 95 24.51 -59.74 -4.21
CA THR A 95 24.60 -61.15 -3.80
C THR A 95 23.27 -61.89 -3.96
N GLN A 96 22.18 -61.35 -3.42
CA GLN A 96 20.84 -61.98 -3.55
C GLN A 96 20.34 -62.00 -5.01
N PRO A 97 20.45 -60.91 -5.79
CA PRO A 97 20.16 -60.94 -7.22
C PRO A 97 20.96 -62.01 -8.00
N VAL A 98 22.24 -62.22 -7.67
CA VAL A 98 23.07 -63.27 -8.28
C VAL A 98 22.57 -64.66 -7.91
N VAL A 99 22.25 -64.90 -6.63
CA VAL A 99 21.69 -66.18 -6.16
C VAL A 99 20.38 -66.48 -6.89
N PHE A 100 19.49 -65.50 -7.00
CA PHE A 100 18.24 -65.63 -7.75
C PHE A 100 18.48 -65.98 -9.22
N THR A 101 19.36 -65.23 -9.89
CA THR A 101 19.66 -65.42 -11.31
C THR A 101 20.23 -66.80 -11.57
N ARG A 102 21.16 -67.26 -10.72
CA ARG A 102 21.72 -68.61 -10.80
C ARG A 102 20.65 -69.68 -10.57
N ALA A 103 19.77 -69.50 -9.59
CA ALA A 103 18.70 -70.45 -9.32
C ALA A 103 17.76 -70.60 -10.52
N ILE A 104 17.39 -69.51 -11.19
CA ILE A 104 16.60 -69.55 -12.43
C ILE A 104 17.35 -70.26 -13.56
N CYS A 105 18.63 -69.91 -13.78
CA CYS A 105 19.45 -70.50 -14.83
C CYS A 105 19.66 -72.01 -14.67
N PHE A 106 19.89 -72.47 -13.44
CA PHE A 106 20.18 -73.87 -13.13
C PHE A 106 18.96 -74.63 -12.57
N LYS A 107 17.75 -74.07 -12.71
CA LYS A 107 16.47 -74.67 -12.24
C LYS A 107 16.52 -75.13 -10.77
N THR A 108 17.25 -74.40 -9.94
CA THR A 108 17.37 -74.69 -8.51
C THR A 108 16.14 -74.15 -7.77
N GLN A 109 15.51 -74.99 -6.95
CA GLN A 109 14.36 -74.56 -6.16
C GLN A 109 14.77 -73.64 -5.01
N LEU A 110 14.11 -72.47 -4.92
CA LEU A 110 14.34 -71.52 -3.82
C LEU A 110 13.35 -71.77 -2.67
N PRO A 111 13.83 -71.90 -1.41
CA PRO A 111 12.94 -72.07 -0.26
C PRO A 111 12.15 -70.80 0.03
N SER A 112 10.96 -70.92 0.62
CA SER A 112 10.09 -69.77 0.93
C SER A 112 10.76 -68.72 1.83
N SER A 113 11.65 -69.16 2.73
CA SER A 113 12.44 -68.27 3.60
C SER A 113 13.47 -67.43 2.84
N TRP A 114 13.88 -67.86 1.63
CA TRP A 114 14.78 -67.07 0.79
C TRP A 114 14.12 -65.78 0.32
N PHE A 115 12.85 -65.83 -0.12
CA PHE A 115 12.13 -64.63 -0.58
C PHE A 115 12.03 -63.56 0.50
N VAL A 116 11.78 -63.97 1.76
CA VAL A 116 11.78 -63.07 2.92
C VAL A 116 13.17 -62.46 3.17
N ARG A 117 14.22 -63.29 3.20
CA ARG A 117 15.60 -62.84 3.44
C ARG A 117 16.18 -61.99 2.31
N SER A 118 15.70 -62.19 1.09
CA SER A 118 16.14 -61.45 -0.10
C SER A 118 15.59 -60.01 -0.19
N GLY A 119 14.66 -59.64 0.71
CA GLY A 119 14.00 -58.32 0.66
C GLY A 119 12.87 -58.21 -0.35
N TYR A 120 12.39 -59.34 -0.90
CA TYR A 120 11.26 -59.47 -1.84
C TYR A 120 11.43 -58.85 -3.24
N ILE A 121 12.10 -57.70 -3.35
CA ILE A 121 12.14 -56.87 -4.56
C ILE A 121 13.36 -57.18 -5.42
N HIS A 122 13.12 -57.40 -6.71
CA HIS A 122 14.15 -57.62 -7.71
C HIS A 122 14.74 -56.27 -8.18
N PRO A 123 16.06 -56.15 -8.45
CA PRO A 123 16.68 -54.88 -8.84
C PRO A 123 16.08 -54.23 -10.09
N GLY A 124 15.59 -55.05 -11.01
CA GLY A 124 14.87 -54.61 -12.21
C GLY A 124 13.41 -54.21 -11.99
N GLY A 125 12.96 -54.05 -10.74
CA GLY A 125 11.58 -53.77 -10.38
C GLY A 125 10.70 -55.03 -10.32
N GLY A 126 9.69 -54.95 -9.45
CA GLY A 126 8.77 -56.03 -9.14
C GLY A 126 9.36 -57.03 -8.15
N SER A 127 8.57 -58.03 -7.75
CA SER A 127 9.02 -59.03 -6.79
C SER A 127 9.84 -60.15 -7.45
N TYR A 128 10.79 -60.74 -6.71
CA TYR A 128 11.45 -61.98 -7.10
C TYR A 128 10.45 -63.11 -7.32
N ALA A 129 9.39 -63.15 -6.49
CA ALA A 129 8.36 -64.17 -6.56
C ALA A 129 7.61 -64.13 -7.90
N TYR A 130 7.31 -62.94 -8.42
CA TYR A 130 6.64 -62.79 -9.71
C TYR A 130 7.47 -63.38 -10.85
N ARG A 131 8.75 -63.01 -10.93
CA ARG A 131 9.69 -63.52 -11.92
C ARG A 131 9.92 -65.03 -11.79
N TYR A 132 9.95 -65.54 -10.56
CA TYR A 132 10.07 -66.97 -10.29
C TYR A 132 8.85 -67.75 -10.77
N ILE A 133 7.65 -67.27 -10.48
CA ILE A 133 6.37 -67.89 -10.90
C ILE A 133 6.23 -67.89 -12.42
N GLN A 134 6.71 -66.85 -13.12
CA GLN A 134 6.73 -66.83 -14.58
C GLN A 134 7.55 -67.97 -15.20
N LYS A 135 8.57 -68.47 -14.49
CA LYS A 135 9.39 -69.62 -14.93
C LYS A 135 8.92 -70.95 -14.34
N HIS A 136 8.18 -70.91 -13.22
CA HIS A 136 7.64 -72.07 -12.50
C HIS A 136 6.15 -71.84 -12.15
N PRO A 137 5.23 -71.95 -13.13
CA PRO A 137 3.81 -71.65 -12.91
C PRO A 137 3.13 -72.56 -11.88
N ASP A 138 3.61 -73.79 -11.74
CA ASP A 138 3.20 -74.79 -10.75
C ASP A 138 3.34 -74.29 -9.30
N MET A 139 4.28 -73.36 -9.06
CA MET A 139 4.57 -72.83 -7.74
C MET A 139 3.79 -71.54 -7.40
N ALA A 140 2.86 -71.11 -8.27
CA ALA A 140 2.10 -69.86 -8.11
C ALA A 140 1.37 -69.77 -6.76
N ILE A 141 0.69 -70.84 -6.35
CA ILE A 141 -0.08 -70.87 -5.10
C ILE A 141 0.84 -70.66 -3.89
N LYS A 142 1.98 -71.35 -3.87
CA LYS A 142 2.95 -71.35 -2.76
C LYS A 142 3.62 -69.99 -2.56
N TYR A 143 3.96 -69.30 -3.65
CA TYR A 143 4.71 -68.04 -3.58
C TYR A 143 3.86 -66.78 -3.80
N SER A 144 2.54 -66.93 -4.01
CA SER A 144 1.58 -65.82 -4.16
C SER A 144 1.67 -64.75 -3.06
N LYS A 145 1.95 -65.15 -1.81
CA LYS A 145 2.09 -64.25 -0.67
C LYS A 145 3.33 -63.33 -0.72
N TYR A 146 4.30 -63.64 -1.58
CA TYR A 146 5.51 -62.85 -1.76
C TYR A 146 5.46 -61.93 -2.99
N LEU A 147 4.32 -61.93 -3.70
CA LEU A 147 4.05 -61.00 -4.79
C LEU A 147 3.74 -59.61 -4.25
N HIS A 148 4.17 -58.59 -4.99
CA HIS A 148 3.68 -57.24 -4.78
C HIS A 148 2.16 -57.22 -4.97
N ILE A 149 1.43 -56.40 -4.21
CA ILE A 149 -0.03 -56.32 -4.31
C ILE A 149 -0.55 -56.04 -5.74
N LYS A 150 0.21 -55.33 -6.59
CA LYS A 150 -0.16 -55.00 -7.97
C LYS A 150 0.16 -56.13 -8.96
N GLU A 151 1.02 -57.07 -8.58
CA GLU A 151 1.32 -58.28 -9.36
C GLU A 151 0.31 -59.40 -9.09
N ARG A 152 -0.49 -59.27 -8.02
CA ARG A 152 -1.58 -60.21 -7.70
C ARG A 152 -2.82 -59.90 -8.54
N PRO A 153 -3.69 -60.88 -8.80
CA PRO A 153 -4.99 -60.64 -9.42
C PRO A 153 -5.78 -59.55 -8.70
N ILE A 154 -6.55 -58.76 -9.47
CA ILE A 154 -7.37 -57.66 -8.92
C ILE A 154 -8.44 -58.27 -7.99
N ALA A 155 -8.39 -57.89 -6.72
CA ALA A 155 -9.33 -58.36 -5.72
C ALA A 155 -10.57 -57.44 -5.63
N ALA A 156 -11.68 -58.01 -5.15
CA ALA A 156 -12.92 -57.28 -4.92
C ALA A 156 -12.70 -56.10 -3.97
N ALA A 157 -13.34 -54.95 -4.23
CA ALA A 157 -13.11 -53.69 -3.51
C ALA A 157 -13.39 -53.77 -2.00
N THR A 158 -14.24 -54.70 -1.56
CA THR A 158 -14.57 -54.90 -0.14
C THR A 158 -13.48 -55.63 0.63
N THR A 159 -12.63 -56.41 -0.07
CA THR A 159 -11.53 -57.18 0.54
C THR A 159 -10.35 -56.30 0.89
N ILE A 160 -9.53 -56.73 1.86
CA ILE A 160 -8.32 -55.99 2.25
C ILE A 160 -7.35 -55.81 1.08
N LEU A 161 -7.09 -56.87 0.31
CA LEU A 161 -6.22 -56.81 -0.85
C LEU A 161 -6.77 -55.81 -1.89
N GLY A 162 -8.09 -55.83 -2.11
CA GLY A 162 -8.73 -54.90 -3.02
C GLY A 162 -8.62 -53.44 -2.58
N ARG A 163 -8.75 -53.16 -1.27
CA ARG A 163 -8.55 -51.81 -0.72
C ARG A 163 -7.10 -51.36 -0.91
N LEU A 164 -6.14 -52.19 -0.51
CA LEU A 164 -4.70 -51.90 -0.66
C LEU A 164 -4.29 -51.69 -2.13
N GLN A 165 -4.79 -52.52 -3.05
CA GLN A 165 -4.53 -52.38 -4.49
C GLN A 165 -5.07 -51.07 -5.09
N ARG A 166 -6.05 -50.42 -4.45
CA ARG A 166 -6.64 -49.16 -4.93
C ARG A 166 -6.13 -47.94 -4.17
N MET A 167 -5.21 -48.11 -3.23
CA MET A 167 -4.57 -46.99 -2.55
C MET A 167 -3.57 -46.30 -3.48
N ASN A 168 -3.50 -44.98 -3.38
CA ASN A 168 -2.42 -44.20 -3.99
C ASN A 168 -1.16 -44.26 -3.12
N ASN A 169 -0.09 -43.58 -3.55
CA ASN A 169 1.18 -43.65 -2.87
C ASN A 169 1.15 -43.07 -1.44
N ASP A 170 0.55 -41.89 -1.27
CA ASP A 170 0.46 -41.23 0.04
C ASP A 170 -0.39 -42.04 1.03
N GLU A 171 -1.44 -42.70 0.53
CA GLU A 171 -2.30 -43.61 1.28
C GLU A 171 -1.53 -44.86 1.75
N ILE A 172 -0.74 -45.47 0.87
CA ILE A 172 0.14 -46.60 1.23
C ILE A 172 1.18 -46.17 2.26
N HIS A 173 1.81 -45.01 2.10
CA HIS A 173 2.79 -44.50 3.07
C HIS A 173 2.14 -44.20 4.42
N ALA A 174 0.95 -43.60 4.45
CA ALA A 174 0.20 -43.37 5.69
C ALA A 174 -0.17 -44.70 6.39
N PHE A 175 -0.52 -45.73 5.61
CA PHE A 175 -0.78 -47.07 6.13
C PHE A 175 0.48 -47.71 6.73
N ILE A 176 1.60 -47.71 6.00
CA ILE A 176 2.88 -48.29 6.43
C ILE A 176 3.41 -47.59 7.69
N SER A 177 3.29 -46.26 7.76
CA SER A 177 3.70 -45.48 8.94
C SER A 177 2.80 -45.71 10.16
N GLY A 178 1.68 -46.42 10.00
CA GLY A 178 0.75 -46.68 11.09
C GLY A 178 -0.02 -45.42 11.53
N ALA A 179 -0.36 -44.53 10.58
CA ALA A 179 -1.03 -43.28 10.88
C ALA A 179 -2.34 -43.47 11.66
N GLN A 180 -2.59 -42.59 12.64
CA GLN A 180 -3.81 -42.64 13.45
C GLN A 180 -5.08 -42.43 12.62
N PHE A 181 -4.99 -41.56 11.62
CA PHE A 181 -6.04 -41.28 10.65
C PHE A 181 -5.42 -41.21 9.27
N PHE A 182 -6.11 -41.77 8.29
CA PHE A 182 -5.88 -41.48 6.87
C PHE A 182 -7.15 -41.78 6.08
N ILE A 183 -7.29 -41.15 4.92
CA ILE A 183 -8.44 -41.35 4.03
C ILE A 183 -7.99 -42.08 2.78
N SER A 184 -8.75 -43.09 2.35
CA SER A 184 -8.50 -43.82 1.11
C SER A 184 -9.84 -44.07 0.43
N ASN A 185 -9.97 -43.70 -0.85
CA ASN A 185 -11.18 -43.96 -1.65
C ASN A 185 -12.52 -43.52 -0.98
N GLY A 186 -12.51 -42.41 -0.24
CA GLY A 186 -13.69 -41.87 0.46
C GLY A 186 -13.96 -42.49 1.83
N GLU A 187 -13.19 -43.50 2.22
CA GLU A 187 -13.31 -44.18 3.50
C GLU A 187 -12.26 -43.68 4.48
N LEU A 188 -12.69 -43.43 5.72
CA LEU A 188 -11.80 -43.00 6.79
C LEU A 188 -11.28 -44.22 7.55
N TRP A 189 -9.96 -44.37 7.58
CA TRP A 189 -9.27 -45.38 8.35
C TRP A 189 -8.85 -44.78 9.69
N VAL A 190 -9.38 -45.32 10.78
CA VAL A 190 -9.08 -44.87 12.13
C VAL A 190 -8.36 -45.98 12.87
N ARG A 191 -7.17 -45.68 13.37
CA ARG A 191 -6.41 -46.61 14.19
C ARG A 191 -6.89 -46.54 15.64
N ASN A 192 -7.24 -47.69 16.19
CA ASN A 192 -7.45 -47.87 17.62
C ASN A 192 -6.45 -48.91 18.12
N ASP A 193 -5.38 -48.43 18.77
CA ASP A 193 -4.26 -49.23 19.24
C ASP A 193 -3.61 -50.07 18.13
N ASN A 194 -4.01 -51.34 18.03
CA ASN A 194 -3.48 -52.30 17.07
C ASN A 194 -4.49 -52.70 15.97
N GLU A 195 -5.63 -52.04 15.88
CA GLU A 195 -6.64 -52.31 14.87
C GLU A 195 -6.94 -51.06 14.03
N TYR A 196 -7.14 -51.26 12.73
CA TYR A 196 -7.76 -50.27 11.88
C TYR A 196 -9.26 -50.55 11.74
N ARG A 197 -10.07 -49.53 12.00
CA ARG A 197 -11.51 -49.52 11.75
C ARG A 197 -11.80 -48.59 10.58
N VAL A 198 -12.53 -49.11 9.59
CA VAL A 198 -12.85 -48.38 8.35
C VAL A 198 -14.29 -47.87 8.40
N PHE A 199 -14.49 -46.59 8.10
CA PHE A 199 -15.79 -45.94 8.12
C PHE A 199 -16.14 -45.32 6.77
N ASP A 200 -17.42 -45.39 6.38
CA ASP A 200 -17.91 -44.77 5.15
C ASP A 200 -17.99 -43.25 5.25
N GLN A 201 -18.11 -42.60 4.09
CA GLN A 201 -18.18 -41.14 3.98
C GLN A 201 -19.34 -40.53 4.76
N LEU A 202 -20.50 -41.18 4.75
CA LEU A 202 -21.70 -40.69 5.43
C LEU A 202 -21.50 -40.68 6.95
N THR A 203 -20.88 -41.71 7.51
CA THR A 203 -20.62 -41.78 8.96
C THR A 203 -19.58 -40.73 9.37
N TRP A 204 -18.39 -40.71 8.75
CA TRP A 204 -17.34 -39.82 9.24
C TRP A 204 -17.64 -38.34 8.98
N SER A 205 -18.26 -37.99 7.83
CA SER A 205 -18.58 -36.59 7.52
C SER A 205 -19.59 -35.98 8.49
N LYS A 206 -20.62 -36.75 8.89
CA LYS A 206 -21.61 -36.33 9.88
C LYS A 206 -20.97 -36.02 11.24
N MET A 207 -19.98 -36.82 11.65
CA MET A 207 -19.27 -36.62 12.92
C MET A 207 -18.37 -35.40 12.88
N LEU A 208 -17.65 -35.20 11.77
CA LEU A 208 -16.80 -34.03 11.58
C LEU A 208 -17.59 -32.72 11.60
N ASN A 209 -18.74 -32.69 10.92
CA ASN A 209 -19.62 -31.51 10.92
C ASN A 209 -20.16 -31.18 12.31
N ARG A 210 -20.47 -32.20 13.14
CA ARG A 210 -20.94 -31.99 14.52
C ARG A 210 -19.91 -31.25 15.38
N TYR A 211 -18.63 -31.57 15.21
CA TYR A 211 -17.54 -30.94 15.97
C TYR A 211 -16.89 -29.75 15.23
N GLN A 212 -17.47 -29.32 14.11
CA GLN A 212 -16.96 -28.23 13.27
C GLN A 212 -15.50 -28.44 12.85
N LEU A 213 -15.13 -29.70 12.60
CA LEU A 213 -13.82 -30.08 12.12
C LEU A 213 -13.91 -30.39 10.64
N HIS A 214 -12.98 -29.84 9.87
CA HIS A 214 -12.82 -30.20 8.47
C HIS A 214 -11.40 -30.68 8.23
N PHE A 215 -11.22 -31.47 7.19
CA PHE A 215 -9.90 -31.82 6.74
C PHE A 215 -9.76 -31.68 5.24
N LYS A 216 -8.53 -31.39 4.81
CA LYS A 216 -8.13 -31.43 3.41
C LYS A 216 -7.11 -32.56 3.24
N ARG A 217 -7.09 -33.18 2.06
CA ARG A 217 -5.97 -34.05 1.69
C ARG A 217 -4.70 -33.19 1.62
N LEU A 218 -3.61 -33.71 2.17
CA LEU A 218 -2.34 -32.98 2.19
C LEU A 218 -1.81 -32.82 0.76
N ASP A 219 -1.49 -31.58 0.38
CA ASP A 219 -0.77 -31.27 -0.84
C ASP A 219 0.67 -30.82 -0.47
N LYS A 220 1.64 -31.01 -1.37
CA LYS A 220 3.07 -30.77 -1.10
C LYS A 220 3.37 -29.32 -0.71
N ASN A 221 2.53 -28.36 -1.11
CA ASN A 221 2.72 -26.93 -0.87
C ASN A 221 1.82 -26.33 0.22
N ASP A 222 0.97 -27.13 0.87
CA ASP A 222 0.02 -26.61 1.86
C ASP A 222 0.61 -26.62 3.28
N PHE A 223 0.51 -25.49 3.99
CA PHE A 223 0.79 -25.44 5.43
C PHE A 223 -0.29 -26.21 6.20
N CYS A 224 0.14 -27.05 7.14
CA CYS A 224 -0.74 -27.90 7.92
C CYS A 224 -0.49 -27.76 9.43
N LEU A 225 -1.51 -27.33 10.17
CA LEU A 225 -1.47 -27.17 11.63
C LEU A 225 -1.34 -28.51 12.36
N ALA A 226 -2.14 -29.51 11.96
CA ALA A 226 -2.12 -30.84 12.55
C ALA A 226 -2.20 -31.90 11.44
N LYS A 227 -1.07 -32.59 11.22
CA LYS A 227 -0.93 -33.64 10.21
C LYS A 227 -1.14 -35.02 10.82
N ASN A 228 -2.06 -35.80 10.25
CA ASN A 228 -2.19 -37.22 10.55
C ASN A 228 -2.31 -38.01 9.24
N GLY A 229 -1.32 -38.86 8.94
CA GLY A 229 -1.29 -39.60 7.68
C GLY A 229 -1.28 -38.67 6.46
N ASN A 230 -2.24 -38.88 5.57
CA ASN A 230 -2.45 -38.05 4.37
C ASN A 230 -3.51 -36.94 4.55
N ILE A 231 -3.93 -36.69 5.80
CA ILE A 231 -4.96 -35.73 6.15
C ILE A 231 -4.34 -34.53 6.88
N CYS A 232 -4.76 -33.34 6.47
CA CYS A 232 -4.52 -32.10 7.19
C CYS A 232 -5.80 -31.59 7.84
N TRP A 233 -5.81 -31.54 9.17
CA TRP A 233 -6.94 -31.01 9.91
C TRP A 233 -6.94 -29.48 9.91
N ARG A 234 -8.13 -28.91 9.73
CA ARG A 234 -8.35 -27.47 9.79
C ARG A 234 -9.57 -27.17 10.65
N GLU A 235 -9.45 -26.11 11.43
CA GLU A 235 -10.60 -25.51 12.08
C GLU A 235 -11.35 -24.63 11.08
N ASP A 236 -12.67 -24.64 11.21
CA ASP A 236 -13.51 -23.66 10.55
C ASP A 236 -13.25 -22.30 11.20
N ASN A 237 -12.41 -21.48 10.57
CA ASN A 237 -12.05 -20.17 11.10
C ASN A 237 -13.19 -19.18 10.84
N LYS A 238 -14.33 -19.37 11.52
CA LYS A 238 -15.49 -18.46 11.49
C LYS A 238 -15.27 -17.20 12.32
N SER A 239 -14.05 -16.73 12.46
CA SER A 239 -13.75 -15.50 13.18
C SER A 239 -14.01 -14.26 12.31
N HIS A 240 -15.23 -14.12 11.77
CA HIS A 240 -15.69 -12.82 11.29
C HIS A 240 -15.66 -11.77 12.41
N VAL A 241 -15.64 -12.19 13.67
CA VAL A 241 -15.50 -11.36 14.86
C VAL A 241 -14.23 -10.51 14.82
N THR A 242 -13.07 -11.08 14.45
CA THR A 242 -11.80 -10.32 14.37
C THR A 242 -11.83 -9.32 13.23
N TYR A 243 -12.42 -9.70 12.10
CA TYR A 243 -12.64 -8.83 10.94
C TYR A 243 -13.58 -7.66 11.26
N TYR A 244 -14.74 -7.91 11.89
CA TYR A 244 -15.67 -6.87 12.30
C TYR A 244 -15.09 -5.97 13.41
N LEU A 245 -14.30 -6.52 14.34
CA LEU A 245 -13.58 -5.73 15.33
C LEU A 245 -12.56 -4.78 14.68
N LEU A 246 -11.79 -5.25 13.71
CA LEU A 246 -10.83 -4.43 12.96
C LEU A 246 -11.53 -3.30 12.20
N ILE A 247 -12.64 -3.60 11.52
CA ILE A 247 -13.44 -2.58 10.83
C ILE A 247 -14.01 -1.57 11.82
N GLY A 248 -14.58 -2.03 12.95
CA GLY A 248 -15.13 -1.16 13.98
C GLY A 248 -14.09 -0.19 14.53
N LEU A 249 -12.87 -0.67 14.79
CA LEU A 249 -11.75 0.15 15.26
C LEU A 249 -11.33 1.20 14.21
N LEU A 250 -11.33 0.83 12.93
CA LEU A 250 -10.95 1.71 11.82
C LEU A 250 -11.97 2.84 11.63
N VAL A 251 -13.27 2.51 11.66
CA VAL A 251 -14.36 3.50 11.56
C VAL A 251 -14.32 4.48 12.74
N MET A 252 -14.10 3.99 13.96
CA MET A 252 -13.97 4.85 15.14
C MET A 252 -12.80 5.83 15.03
N ASN A 253 -11.62 5.37 14.59
CA ASN A 253 -10.45 6.23 14.39
C ASN A 253 -10.68 7.26 13.29
N ALA A 254 -11.28 6.86 12.17
CA ALA A 254 -11.63 7.77 11.08
C ALA A 254 -12.58 8.88 11.57
N GLY A 255 -13.61 8.51 12.36
CA GLY A 255 -14.53 9.47 12.96
C GLY A 255 -13.85 10.48 13.89
N LEU A 256 -12.90 10.02 14.72
CA LEU A 256 -12.11 10.90 15.60
C LEU A 256 -11.24 11.88 14.81
N LEU A 257 -10.56 11.42 13.77
CA LEU A 257 -9.73 12.27 12.91
C LEU A 257 -10.57 13.33 12.18
N LEU A 258 -11.73 12.94 11.66
CA LEU A 258 -12.62 13.83 10.92
C LEU A 258 -13.19 14.91 11.86
N SER A 259 -13.60 14.53 13.07
CA SER A 259 -14.03 15.46 14.13
C SER A 259 -12.91 16.43 14.52
N TRP A 260 -11.67 15.95 14.66
CA TRP A 260 -10.51 16.78 14.96
C TRP A 260 -10.20 17.79 13.85
N CYS A 261 -10.27 17.39 12.58
CA CYS A 261 -10.12 18.28 11.43
C CYS A 261 -11.19 19.37 11.41
N ILE A 262 -12.46 19.02 11.62
CA ILE A 262 -13.57 19.99 11.69
C ILE A 262 -13.35 20.97 12.84
N TYR A 263 -12.94 20.49 14.01
CA TYR A 263 -12.65 21.33 15.18
C TYR A 263 -11.53 22.33 14.90
N ARG A 264 -10.40 21.86 14.35
CA ARG A 264 -9.26 22.70 13.94
C ARG A 264 -9.67 23.77 12.91
N PHE A 265 -10.46 23.39 11.92
CA PHE A 265 -10.94 24.30 10.89
C PHE A 265 -11.83 25.40 11.48
N ARG A 266 -12.78 25.05 12.36
CA ARG A 266 -13.66 26.01 13.05
C ARG A 266 -12.87 27.01 13.89
N ILE A 267 -11.86 26.56 14.62
CA ILE A 267 -11.00 27.46 15.41
C ILE A 267 -10.26 28.45 14.51
N ARG A 268 -9.62 27.98 13.45
CA ARG A 268 -8.90 28.86 12.51
C ARG A 268 -9.82 29.90 11.89
N ARG A 269 -11.06 29.53 11.59
CA ARG A 269 -12.04 30.45 11.01
C ARG A 269 -12.43 31.55 12.01
N ARG A 270 -12.74 31.19 13.26
CA ARG A 270 -13.06 32.16 14.32
C ARG A 270 -11.93 33.14 14.58
N THR A 271 -10.68 32.65 14.68
CA THR A 271 -9.54 33.54 14.92
C THR A 271 -9.28 34.51 13.77
N MET A 272 -9.60 34.12 12.53
CA MET A 272 -9.53 35.03 11.37
C MET A 272 -10.66 36.06 11.40
N GLU A 273 -11.89 35.65 11.72
CA GLU A 273 -13.05 36.55 11.85
C GLU A 273 -12.84 37.59 12.96
N GLU A 274 -12.32 37.18 14.12
CA GLU A 274 -11.97 38.09 15.23
C GLU A 274 -10.89 39.10 14.84
N ARG A 275 -9.81 38.66 14.19
CA ARG A 275 -8.74 39.56 13.71
C ARG A 275 -9.25 40.56 12.68
N MET A 276 -10.11 40.12 11.78
CA MET A 276 -10.72 40.96 10.75
C MET A 276 -11.60 42.04 11.38
N LEU A 277 -12.42 41.67 12.36
CA LEU A 277 -13.28 42.60 13.10
C LEU A 277 -12.46 43.65 13.86
N VAL A 278 -11.37 43.23 14.54
CA VAL A 278 -10.47 44.16 15.25
C VAL A 278 -9.82 45.15 14.28
N LEU A 279 -9.31 44.69 13.14
CA LEU A 279 -8.72 45.59 12.13
C LEU A 279 -9.74 46.54 11.53
N GLN A 280 -10.98 46.09 11.31
CA GLN A 280 -12.07 46.94 10.80
C GLN A 280 -12.44 48.04 11.79
N ILE A 281 -12.57 47.72 13.08
CA ILE A 281 -12.82 48.72 14.13
C ILE A 281 -11.66 49.71 14.21
N LEU A 282 -10.41 49.23 14.26
CA LEU A 282 -9.24 50.11 14.32
C LEU A 282 -9.16 51.07 13.12
N THR A 283 -9.45 50.58 11.91
CA THR A 283 -9.43 51.42 10.70
C THR A 283 -10.56 52.45 10.70
N HIS A 284 -11.71 52.11 11.28
CA HIS A 284 -12.85 53.03 11.41
C HIS A 284 -12.55 54.13 12.44
N GLU A 285 -12.05 53.76 13.61
CA GLU A 285 -11.76 54.70 14.71
C GLU A 285 -10.56 55.60 14.44
N LEU A 286 -9.60 55.18 13.60
CA LEU A 286 -8.47 56.00 13.19
C LEU A 286 -8.82 57.04 12.11
N ARG A 287 -9.90 56.83 11.34
CA ARG A 287 -10.27 57.74 10.23
C ARG A 287 -10.61 59.15 10.73
N THR A 288 -11.38 59.22 11.81
CA THR A 288 -11.86 60.47 12.40
C THR A 288 -10.71 61.35 12.95
N PRO A 289 -9.79 60.84 13.80
CA PRO A 289 -8.65 61.65 14.26
C PRO A 289 -7.68 62.02 13.13
N ILE A 290 -7.49 61.16 12.13
CA ILE A 290 -6.64 61.49 10.96
C ILE A 290 -7.27 62.60 10.12
N ALA A 291 -8.58 62.56 9.89
CA ALA A 291 -9.29 63.62 9.16
C ALA A 291 -9.23 64.96 9.93
N SER A 292 -9.40 64.92 11.26
CA SER A 292 -9.25 66.10 12.12
C SER A 292 -7.84 66.68 12.05
N LEU A 293 -6.81 65.84 12.20
CA LEU A 293 -5.41 66.25 12.07
C LEU A 293 -5.10 66.84 10.69
N ALA A 294 -5.62 66.25 9.62
CA ALA A 294 -5.48 66.78 8.27
C ALA A 294 -6.13 68.16 8.11
N MET A 295 -7.30 68.39 8.70
CA MET A 295 -7.93 69.73 8.68
C MET A 295 -7.10 70.76 9.46
N THR A 296 -6.56 70.39 10.62
CA THR A 296 -5.70 71.27 11.41
C THR A 296 -4.42 71.65 10.65
N VAL A 297 -3.76 70.66 10.02
CA VAL A 297 -2.59 70.89 9.15
C VAL A 297 -2.94 71.81 7.98
N GLU A 298 -4.10 71.59 7.33
CA GLU A 298 -4.56 72.43 6.22
C GLU A 298 -4.85 73.87 6.66
N GLY A 299 -5.33 74.08 7.89
CA GLY A 299 -5.52 75.41 8.48
C GLY A 299 -4.21 76.17 8.66
N PHE A 300 -3.17 75.49 9.13
CA PHE A 300 -1.81 76.05 9.22
C PHE A 300 -1.20 76.29 7.83
N ARG A 301 -1.48 75.43 6.84
CA ARG A 301 -1.02 75.62 5.45
C ARG A 301 -1.51 76.93 4.85
N ARG A 302 -2.72 77.39 5.22
CA ARG A 302 -3.29 78.66 4.74
C ARG A 302 -2.61 79.91 5.32
N HIS A 303 -1.95 79.77 6.47
CA HIS A 303 -1.21 80.83 7.14
C HIS A 303 0.30 80.54 7.14
N PHE A 304 0.77 79.84 6.10
CA PHE A 304 2.15 79.37 6.04
C PHE A 304 3.16 80.53 6.06
N ASP A 305 2.81 81.64 5.41
CA ASP A 305 3.66 82.84 5.33
C ASP A 305 3.78 83.61 6.66
N GLU A 306 2.90 83.32 7.63
CA GLU A 306 2.89 83.92 8.97
C GLU A 306 3.64 83.06 10.01
N LEU A 307 4.08 81.86 9.63
CA LEU A 307 4.84 80.97 10.51
C LEU A 307 6.31 81.46 10.64
N PRO A 308 6.91 81.41 11.84
CA PRO A 308 8.33 81.69 12.04
C PRO A 308 9.21 80.78 11.17
N GLU A 309 10.28 81.33 10.58
CA GLU A 309 11.15 80.56 9.66
C GLU A 309 11.73 79.28 10.28
N GLY A 310 12.01 79.29 11.59
CA GLY A 310 12.50 78.13 12.32
C GLY A 310 11.50 76.99 12.53
N LEU A 311 10.24 77.14 12.09
CA LEU A 311 9.18 76.12 12.17
C LEU A 311 8.77 75.53 10.82
N TYR A 312 9.37 75.99 9.72
CA TYR A 312 9.02 75.51 8.38
C TYR A 312 9.33 74.03 8.19
N ASP A 313 10.43 73.54 8.75
CA ASP A 313 10.80 72.13 8.66
C ASP A 313 9.86 71.24 9.48
N GLU A 314 9.46 71.66 10.68
CA GLU A 314 8.47 70.97 11.52
C GLU A 314 7.11 70.92 10.84
N PHE A 315 6.67 72.02 10.25
CA PHE A 315 5.40 72.09 9.54
C PHE A 315 5.39 71.20 8.28
N ARG A 316 6.50 71.19 7.53
CA ARG A 316 6.68 70.29 6.38
C ARG A 316 6.58 68.83 6.81
N ARG A 317 7.28 68.43 7.88
CA ARG A 317 7.21 67.07 8.44
C ARG A 317 5.80 66.71 8.91
N LEU A 318 5.12 67.60 9.62
CA LEU A 318 3.74 67.39 10.07
C LEU A 318 2.77 67.16 8.90
N THR A 319 2.96 67.89 7.81
CA THR A 319 2.15 67.77 6.60
C THR A 319 2.40 66.44 5.88
N GLU A 320 3.66 66.03 5.78
CA GLU A 320 4.06 64.73 5.23
C GLU A 320 3.51 63.57 6.09
N ASP A 321 3.60 63.67 7.42
CA ASP A 321 3.08 62.65 8.35
C ASP A 321 1.56 62.54 8.32
N SER A 322 0.84 63.67 8.23
CA SER A 322 -0.62 63.70 8.06
C SER A 322 -1.06 63.03 6.75
N ARG A 323 -0.37 63.33 5.64
CA ARG A 323 -0.60 62.67 4.34
C ARG A 323 -0.31 61.17 4.41
N ARG A 324 0.77 60.78 5.09
CA ARG A 324 1.18 59.38 5.28
C ARG A 324 0.17 58.59 6.11
N LEU A 325 -0.35 59.17 7.19
CA LEU A 325 -1.41 58.56 8.01
C LEU A 325 -2.70 58.36 7.22
N ARG A 326 -3.09 59.33 6.39
CA ARG A 326 -4.26 59.20 5.50
C ARG A 326 -4.10 58.06 4.50
N GLN A 327 -2.95 57.99 3.82
CA GLN A 327 -2.64 56.89 2.89
C GLN A 327 -2.63 55.52 3.58
N LEU A 328 -2.13 55.44 4.81
CA LEU A 328 -2.17 54.23 5.62
C LEU A 328 -3.60 53.78 5.95
N ALA A 329 -4.46 54.71 6.34
CA ALA A 329 -5.86 54.42 6.67
C ALA A 329 -6.65 53.96 5.44
N GLU A 330 -6.38 54.57 4.28
CA GLU A 330 -6.96 54.17 2.99
C GLU A 330 -6.46 52.78 2.56
N ALA A 331 -5.14 52.54 2.55
CA ALA A 331 -4.59 51.23 2.22
C ALA A 331 -5.05 50.11 3.18
N SER A 332 -5.24 50.42 4.47
CA SER A 332 -5.78 49.48 5.45
C SER A 332 -7.25 49.17 5.20
N LYS A 333 -8.06 50.18 4.87
CA LYS A 333 -9.45 50.00 4.44
C LYS A 333 -9.51 49.11 3.21
N ASP A 334 -8.66 49.38 2.24
CA ASP A 334 -8.66 48.66 0.98
C ASP A 334 -8.16 47.22 1.14
N TYR A 335 -7.18 46.96 2.00
CA TYR A 335 -6.77 45.61 2.40
C TYR A 335 -7.92 44.85 3.09
N LEU A 336 -8.73 45.54 3.90
CA LEU A 336 -9.87 44.95 4.58
C LEU A 336 -11.04 44.68 3.61
N GLN A 337 -11.33 45.60 2.70
CA GLN A 337 -12.37 45.44 1.68
C GLN A 337 -11.96 44.43 0.59
N ALA A 338 -10.67 44.34 0.30
CA ALA A 338 -10.06 43.37 -0.60
C ALA A 338 -10.36 41.91 -0.21
N ASN A 339 -10.57 41.61 1.07
CA ASN A 339 -10.94 40.27 1.48
C ASN A 339 -12.43 39.93 1.29
N GLN A 340 -13.26 40.90 0.89
CA GLN A 340 -14.72 40.75 0.85
C GLN A 340 -15.38 41.03 -0.52
N GLN A 341 -14.71 41.67 -1.48
CA GLN A 341 -15.30 41.99 -2.80
C GLN A 341 -14.39 41.67 -4.00
N GLN A 342 -15.04 41.28 -5.10
CA GLN A 342 -14.45 41.11 -6.42
C GLN A 342 -13.98 42.48 -6.93
N LEU A 343 -12.73 42.59 -7.38
CA LEU A 343 -12.16 43.84 -7.87
C LEU A 343 -12.98 44.34 -9.07
N SER A 344 -13.48 45.57 -9.01
CA SER A 344 -14.14 46.19 -10.16
C SER A 344 -13.13 46.43 -11.27
N VAL A 345 -13.50 46.11 -12.50
CA VAL A 345 -12.67 46.28 -13.69
C VAL A 345 -13.24 47.45 -14.50
N GLN A 346 -12.38 48.31 -15.02
CA GLN A 346 -12.75 49.46 -15.85
C GLN A 346 -12.02 49.35 -17.19
N ASN A 347 -12.66 49.85 -18.26
CA ASN A 347 -12.05 49.88 -19.59
C ASN A 347 -11.16 51.11 -19.72
N ILE A 348 -9.88 50.91 -20.03
CA ILE A 348 -8.96 51.98 -20.46
C ILE A 348 -9.04 52.02 -21.99
N GLU A 349 -9.42 53.16 -22.57
CA GLU A 349 -9.59 53.29 -24.03
C GLU A 349 -8.24 53.31 -24.76
N SER A 350 -7.27 54.08 -24.25
CA SER A 350 -5.88 54.11 -24.71
C SER A 350 -4.93 53.84 -23.54
N LEU A 351 -4.26 52.67 -23.57
CA LEU A 351 -3.24 52.34 -22.58
C LEU A 351 -2.08 53.34 -22.63
N ASN A 352 -1.69 53.77 -23.83
CA ASN A 352 -0.53 54.64 -23.99
C ASN A 352 -0.78 56.04 -23.44
N GLU A 353 -1.98 56.61 -23.66
CA GLU A 353 -2.39 57.89 -23.08
C GLU A 353 -2.43 57.82 -21.55
N TRP A 354 -3.01 56.75 -21.00
CA TRP A 354 -3.12 56.55 -19.56
C TRP A 354 -1.75 56.38 -18.87
N LEU A 355 -0.83 55.61 -19.48
CA LEU A 355 0.54 55.49 -18.98
C LEU A 355 1.26 56.83 -19.04
N GLY A 356 1.09 57.60 -20.12
CA GLY A 356 1.63 58.96 -20.26
C GLY A 356 1.21 59.87 -19.10
N TYR A 357 -0.08 59.91 -18.78
CA TYR A 357 -0.62 60.70 -17.66
C TYR A 357 -0.01 60.30 -16.30
N ILE A 358 0.16 59.00 -16.03
CA ILE A 358 0.76 58.54 -14.76
C ILE A 358 2.23 58.93 -14.66
N THR A 359 2.95 58.91 -15.77
CA THR A 359 4.38 59.22 -15.82
C THR A 359 4.70 60.70 -15.89
N GLU A 360 3.73 61.58 -16.18
CA GLU A 360 3.95 63.03 -16.37
C GLU A 360 4.69 63.70 -15.20
N LYS A 361 4.48 63.22 -13.98
CA LYS A 361 5.12 63.72 -12.75
C LYS A 361 6.54 63.19 -12.50
N TYR A 362 7.07 62.32 -13.37
CA TYR A 362 8.37 61.69 -13.23
C TYR A 362 9.21 61.87 -14.50
N ASP A 363 10.52 62.03 -14.34
CA ASP A 363 11.47 62.03 -15.46
C ASP A 363 11.73 60.58 -15.93
N VAL A 364 10.87 60.08 -16.83
CA VAL A 364 10.82 58.68 -17.26
C VAL A 364 10.80 58.58 -18.79
N THR A 365 11.68 57.77 -19.36
CA THR A 365 11.65 57.46 -20.80
C THR A 365 10.58 56.40 -21.09
N LEU A 366 9.61 56.74 -21.95
CA LEU A 366 8.50 55.87 -22.33
C LEU A 366 8.83 55.04 -23.58
N ASN A 367 8.86 53.72 -23.43
CA ASN A 367 9.04 52.75 -24.52
C ASN A 367 7.77 51.90 -24.65
N LEU A 368 6.71 52.51 -25.18
CA LEU A 368 5.38 51.90 -25.20
C LEU A 368 5.17 51.05 -26.46
N GLY A 369 4.50 49.90 -26.30
CA GLY A 369 4.09 49.04 -27.41
C GLY A 369 2.88 49.60 -28.17
N GLU A 370 2.26 48.75 -28.99
CA GLU A 370 1.02 49.09 -29.71
C GLU A 370 -0.08 49.53 -28.73
N ASP A 371 -0.74 50.65 -29.04
CA ASP A 371 -1.83 51.17 -28.21
C ASP A 371 -3.07 50.29 -28.31
N ARG A 372 -3.71 50.01 -27.17
CA ARG A 372 -4.81 49.07 -27.04
C ARG A 372 -5.72 49.45 -25.89
N ASN A 373 -6.99 49.08 -26.00
CA ASN A 373 -7.88 49.09 -24.85
C ASN A 373 -7.60 47.89 -23.94
N ILE A 374 -7.75 48.09 -22.63
CA ILE A 374 -7.60 47.01 -21.65
C ILE A 374 -8.65 47.11 -20.56
N LEU A 375 -9.14 45.95 -20.14
CA LEU A 375 -10.00 45.80 -18.98
C LEU A 375 -9.15 45.46 -17.75
N VAL A 376 -8.93 46.45 -16.88
CA VAL A 376 -8.16 46.27 -15.63
C VAL A 376 -8.74 47.13 -14.50
N ASN A 377 -8.38 46.85 -13.25
CA ASN A 377 -8.69 47.78 -12.16
C ASN A 377 -7.73 48.99 -12.24
N ILE A 378 -8.22 50.10 -12.80
CA ILE A 378 -7.44 51.32 -13.07
C ILE A 378 -6.83 51.89 -11.79
N TYR A 379 -7.60 51.93 -10.69
CA TYR A 379 -7.15 52.48 -9.42
C TYR A 379 -5.95 51.70 -8.85
N TRP A 380 -6.04 50.37 -8.81
CA TRP A 380 -4.98 49.52 -8.27
C TRP A 380 -3.77 49.44 -9.18
N LEU A 381 -3.97 49.38 -10.51
CA LEU A 381 -2.85 49.41 -11.44
C LEU A 381 -2.09 50.73 -11.36
N GLY A 382 -2.82 51.86 -11.30
CA GLY A 382 -2.22 53.18 -11.15
C GLY A 382 -1.45 53.32 -9.82
N THR A 383 -2.03 52.82 -8.73
CA THR A 383 -1.34 52.78 -7.42
C THR A 383 -0.08 51.93 -7.47
N CYS A 384 -0.10 50.78 -8.16
CA CYS A 384 1.08 49.93 -8.30
C CYS A 384 2.20 50.64 -9.07
N LEU A 385 1.85 51.27 -10.20
CA LEU A 385 2.80 52.00 -11.03
C LEU A 385 3.38 53.22 -10.32
N ASP A 386 2.54 54.01 -9.63
CA ASP A 386 2.97 55.14 -8.81
C ASP A 386 4.01 54.72 -7.76
N ASN A 387 3.77 53.59 -7.08
CA ASN A 387 4.72 53.05 -6.11
C ASN A 387 6.05 52.63 -6.75
N LEU A 388 6.03 51.97 -7.91
CA LEU A 388 7.25 51.54 -8.59
C LEU A 388 8.05 52.74 -9.13
N LEU A 389 7.38 53.68 -9.79
CA LEU A 389 8.01 54.88 -10.35
C LEU A 389 8.54 55.81 -9.25
N SER A 390 7.77 56.02 -8.18
CA SER A 390 8.25 56.77 -7.02
C SER A 390 9.47 56.11 -6.38
N ASN A 391 9.55 54.77 -6.33
CA ASN A 391 10.70 54.07 -5.78
C ASN A 391 11.93 54.21 -6.69
N ALA A 392 11.75 54.06 -8.00
CA ALA A 392 12.81 54.24 -8.99
C ALA A 392 13.40 55.66 -8.93
N HIS A 393 12.55 56.68 -8.75
CA HIS A 393 13.01 58.07 -8.65
C HIS A 393 13.67 58.43 -7.30
N LYS A 394 13.16 57.90 -6.17
CA LYS A 394 13.70 58.22 -4.84
C LYS A 394 14.93 57.41 -4.46
N TYR A 395 14.99 56.16 -4.91
CA TYR A 395 15.97 55.17 -4.45
C TYR A 395 16.76 54.49 -5.59
N GLY A 396 16.33 54.65 -6.84
CA GLY A 396 17.00 54.08 -8.03
C GLY A 396 18.05 55.02 -8.63
N VAL A 397 18.55 54.65 -9.81
CA VAL A 397 19.56 55.40 -10.57
C VAL A 397 19.02 55.76 -11.94
N THR A 398 19.16 57.02 -12.35
CA THR A 398 18.76 57.48 -13.69
C THR A 398 19.68 56.90 -14.77
N PRO A 399 19.17 56.60 -15.99
CA PRO A 399 17.81 56.88 -16.47
C PRO A 399 16.76 55.86 -16.00
N VAL A 400 15.54 56.34 -15.72
CA VAL A 400 14.36 55.50 -15.45
C VAL A 400 13.56 55.33 -16.73
N SER A 401 13.15 54.10 -17.05
CA SER A 401 12.32 53.80 -18.21
C SER A 401 11.11 52.94 -17.86
N LEU A 402 10.01 53.18 -18.57
CA LEU A 402 8.80 52.38 -18.50
C LEU A 402 8.53 51.82 -19.89
N SER A 403 8.42 50.49 -19.99
CA SER A 403 7.98 49.82 -21.22
C SER A 403 6.71 49.01 -21.03
N SER A 404 5.88 49.01 -22.07
CA SER A 404 4.63 48.24 -22.12
C SER A 404 4.67 47.26 -23.29
N SER A 405 4.15 46.05 -23.07
CA SER A 405 3.91 45.08 -24.14
C SER A 405 2.71 44.23 -23.79
N TYR A 406 1.96 43.81 -24.79
CA TYR A 406 0.79 42.96 -24.61
C TYR A 406 0.93 41.70 -25.47
N LYS A 407 0.84 40.52 -24.86
CA LYS A 407 0.93 39.24 -25.57
C LYS A 407 0.09 38.18 -24.90
N ASN A 408 -0.69 37.45 -25.70
CA ASN A 408 -1.49 36.29 -25.25
C ASN A 408 -2.40 36.57 -24.04
N GLY A 409 -3.11 37.69 -24.02
CA GLY A 409 -4.01 38.02 -22.90
C GLY A 409 -3.30 38.61 -21.67
N ILE A 410 -2.00 38.88 -21.74
CA ILE A 410 -1.20 39.36 -20.62
C ILE A 410 -0.58 40.71 -20.97
N LEU A 411 -0.92 41.72 -20.19
CA LEU A 411 -0.23 42.99 -20.15
C LEU A 411 1.05 42.85 -19.33
N LYS A 412 2.18 43.20 -19.95
CA LYS A 412 3.48 43.25 -19.32
C LYS A 412 3.95 44.70 -19.24
N LEU A 413 4.12 45.21 -18.01
CA LEU A 413 4.70 46.51 -17.73
C LEU A 413 6.06 46.31 -17.07
N VAL A 414 7.07 47.05 -17.54
CA VAL A 414 8.44 46.93 -17.05
C VAL A 414 8.95 48.30 -16.66
N VAL A 415 9.25 48.48 -15.37
CA VAL A 415 9.91 49.67 -14.82
C VAL A 415 11.37 49.31 -14.58
N GLN A 416 12.28 50.01 -15.25
CA GLN A 416 13.72 49.77 -15.17
C GLN A 416 14.46 51.05 -14.77
N ASP A 417 15.42 50.92 -13.86
CA ASP A 417 16.39 51.95 -13.47
C ASP A 417 17.82 51.37 -13.54
N ASP A 418 18.85 52.21 -13.58
CA ASP A 418 20.26 51.77 -13.71
C ASP A 418 20.89 51.28 -12.39
N GLY A 419 20.05 50.94 -11.41
CA GLY A 419 20.47 50.39 -10.13
C GLY A 419 20.97 48.95 -10.24
N GLN A 420 21.54 48.45 -9.13
CA GLN A 420 22.22 47.15 -9.08
C GLN A 420 21.40 46.02 -8.42
N LEU A 421 20.09 46.21 -8.21
CA LEU A 421 19.27 45.20 -7.54
C LEU A 421 19.13 43.94 -8.39
N SER A 422 19.29 42.79 -7.76
CA SER A 422 19.19 41.48 -8.39
C SER A 422 17.96 40.71 -7.89
N ALA A 423 17.62 39.60 -8.56
CA ALA A 423 16.53 38.72 -8.12
C ALA A 423 16.72 38.18 -6.68
N LYS A 424 17.97 38.11 -6.19
CA LYS A 424 18.27 37.64 -4.81
C LYS A 424 17.78 38.63 -3.75
N ASP A 425 17.77 39.92 -4.07
CA ASP A 425 17.36 41.00 -3.17
C ASP A 425 15.84 41.03 -2.95
N TRP A 426 15.06 40.42 -3.84
CA TRP A 426 13.60 40.38 -3.79
C TRP A 426 13.06 39.85 -2.46
N SER A 427 13.68 38.79 -1.93
CA SER A 427 13.25 38.16 -0.67
C SER A 427 13.38 39.07 0.56
N ARG A 428 14.32 40.03 0.51
CA ARG A 428 14.55 41.04 1.54
C ARG A 428 13.64 42.25 1.33
N LEU A 429 13.51 42.72 0.09
CA LEU A 429 12.76 43.94 -0.27
C LEU A 429 11.24 43.80 -0.10
N ARG A 430 10.68 42.58 -0.18
CA ARG A 430 9.23 42.34 0.01
C ARG A 430 8.77 42.37 1.47
N LYS A 431 9.70 42.38 2.44
CA LYS A 431 9.36 42.46 3.87
C LYS A 431 9.03 43.91 4.23
N PRO A 432 7.95 44.18 4.98
CA PRO A 432 7.68 45.51 5.51
C PRO A 432 8.89 46.04 6.30
N PHE A 433 9.35 47.25 5.98
CA PHE A 433 10.46 47.90 6.69
C PHE A 433 10.15 49.38 6.94
N VAL A 434 10.34 49.85 8.17
CA VAL A 434 10.12 51.26 8.53
C VAL A 434 11.42 52.02 8.36
N SER A 435 11.42 53.02 7.47
CA SER A 435 12.52 53.97 7.28
C SER A 435 12.07 55.40 7.61
N SER A 436 13.03 56.32 7.78
CA SER A 436 12.77 57.74 7.98
C SER A 436 12.01 58.41 6.82
N GLN A 437 12.04 57.80 5.62
CA GLN A 437 11.42 58.32 4.40
C GLN A 437 10.15 57.56 3.96
N GLY A 438 9.72 56.53 4.70
CA GLY A 438 8.51 55.76 4.37
C GLY A 438 8.35 54.44 5.13
N LEU A 439 7.17 53.82 5.06
CA LEU A 439 6.82 52.58 5.79
C LEU A 439 7.28 51.28 5.11
N GLY A 440 7.94 51.39 3.94
CA GLY A 440 8.40 50.22 3.17
C GLY A 440 7.29 49.26 2.75
N LEU A 441 6.04 49.71 2.77
CA LEU A 441 4.87 48.92 2.40
C LEU A 441 4.62 48.90 0.88
N GLY A 442 5.23 49.81 0.13
CA GLY A 442 4.93 50.02 -1.30
C GLY A 442 5.08 48.74 -2.14
N LEU A 443 6.20 48.03 -2.03
CA LEU A 443 6.41 46.78 -2.77
C LEU A 443 5.49 45.64 -2.29
N THR A 444 5.15 45.61 -1.00
CA THR A 444 4.18 44.65 -0.45
C THR A 444 2.76 44.91 -0.98
N ILE A 445 2.38 46.19 -1.14
CA ILE A 445 1.10 46.58 -1.74
C ILE A 445 1.06 46.19 -3.22
N VAL A 446 2.14 46.48 -3.97
CA VAL A 446 2.24 46.10 -5.39
C VAL A 446 2.11 44.59 -5.56
N GLU A 447 2.87 43.79 -4.80
CA GLU A 447 2.81 42.32 -4.87
C GLU A 447 1.41 41.79 -4.53
N SER A 448 0.79 42.31 -3.47
CA SER A 448 -0.55 41.91 -3.03
C SER A 448 -1.62 42.22 -4.10
N MET A 449 -1.62 43.44 -4.63
CA MET A 449 -2.64 43.87 -5.60
C MET A 449 -2.47 43.21 -6.96
N ILE A 450 -1.24 43.02 -7.43
CA ILE A 450 -0.94 42.31 -8.68
C ILE A 450 -1.39 40.85 -8.59
N ASN A 451 -1.12 40.16 -7.47
CA ASN A 451 -1.62 38.80 -7.26
C ASN A 451 -3.15 38.73 -7.25
N ARG A 452 -3.84 39.73 -6.68
CA ARG A 452 -5.31 39.80 -6.67
C ARG A 452 -5.91 40.11 -8.04
N MET A 453 -5.20 40.82 -8.90
CA MET A 453 -5.55 40.98 -10.33
C MET A 453 -5.21 39.71 -11.15
N GLY A 454 -4.82 38.60 -10.51
CA GLY A 454 -4.42 37.35 -11.19
C GLY A 454 -3.04 37.42 -11.84
N GLY A 455 -2.31 38.52 -11.63
CA GLY A 455 -0.99 38.78 -12.19
C GLY A 455 0.16 38.31 -11.31
N ARG A 456 1.39 38.58 -11.75
CA ARG A 456 2.63 38.29 -11.03
C ARG A 456 3.61 39.44 -11.15
N MET A 457 4.35 39.69 -10.08
CA MET A 457 5.45 40.65 -10.04
C MET A 457 6.80 39.91 -9.97
N LYS A 458 7.80 40.41 -10.69
CA LYS A 458 9.18 39.90 -10.65
C LYS A 458 10.17 41.05 -10.56
N LEU A 459 11.30 40.81 -9.90
CA LEU A 459 12.48 41.66 -9.92
C LEU A 459 13.60 40.90 -10.63
N ILE A 460 14.19 41.51 -11.67
CA ILE A 460 15.39 41.02 -12.36
C ILE A 460 16.44 42.14 -12.39
N GLY A 461 17.69 41.81 -12.66
CA GLY A 461 18.78 42.77 -12.79
C GLY A 461 20.15 42.16 -12.46
N PRO A 462 21.23 42.97 -12.52
CA PRO A 462 21.24 44.37 -12.99
C PRO A 462 21.09 44.51 -14.52
N PRO A 463 20.54 45.64 -15.04
CA PRO A 463 20.02 46.79 -14.28
C PRO A 463 18.69 46.48 -13.55
N THR A 464 18.42 47.18 -12.45
CA THR A 464 17.21 46.98 -11.61
C THR A 464 15.95 47.05 -12.47
N THR A 465 15.20 45.96 -12.54
CA THR A 465 14.04 45.86 -13.43
C THR A 465 12.87 45.17 -12.72
N PHE A 466 11.79 45.92 -12.48
CA PHE A 466 10.52 45.39 -11.99
C PHE A 466 9.59 45.07 -13.15
N ILE A 467 9.08 43.84 -13.17
CA ILE A 467 8.17 43.34 -14.21
C ILE A 467 6.82 43.00 -13.58
N LEU A 468 5.76 43.62 -14.08
CA LEU A 468 4.38 43.31 -13.76
C LEU A 468 3.74 42.55 -14.93
N GLU A 469 3.27 41.33 -14.70
CA GLU A 469 2.51 40.52 -15.67
C GLU A 469 1.06 40.45 -15.19
N ILE A 470 0.10 41.01 -15.93
CA ILE A 470 -1.30 41.10 -15.51
C ILE A 470 -2.19 40.49 -16.61
N PRO A 471 -3.02 39.48 -16.30
CA PRO A 471 -3.99 38.99 -17.26
C PRO A 471 -5.09 40.04 -17.46
N CYS A 472 -5.28 40.50 -18.68
CA CYS A 472 -6.37 41.42 -19.02
C CYS A 472 -6.87 41.15 -20.44
N GLU A 473 -8.18 41.20 -20.62
CA GLU A 473 -8.82 41.08 -21.93
C GLU A 473 -8.66 42.40 -22.70
N SER A 474 -8.18 42.33 -23.95
CA SER A 474 -8.21 43.46 -24.88
C SER A 474 -9.44 43.31 -25.77
N ASN A 475 -10.30 44.33 -25.80
CA ASN A 475 -11.46 44.36 -26.68
C ASN A 475 -11.02 44.94 -28.03
N SER A 476 -10.34 44.15 -28.84
CA SER A 476 -9.91 44.60 -30.18
C SER A 476 -11.12 44.71 -31.11
N ALA A 477 -11.80 45.85 -31.06
CA ALA A 477 -12.64 46.31 -32.16
C ALA A 477 -11.71 46.89 -33.24
N THR A 478 -11.12 46.02 -34.04
CA THR A 478 -10.54 46.28 -35.37
C THR A 478 -9.99 44.96 -35.91
N GLY A 479 -10.92 44.13 -36.41
CA GLY A 479 -10.68 43.10 -37.41
C GLY A 479 -11.55 43.44 -38.61
#